data_AF-A0A7V9MKI8-F1
#
_entry.id   AF-A0A7V9MKI8-F1
#
_cell.length_a   1.000
_cell.length_b   1.000
_cell.length_c   1.000
_cell.angle_alpha   90.00
_cell.angle_beta   90.00
_cell.angle_gamma   90.00
#
_symmetry.space_group_name_H-M   'P 1'
#
loop_
_entity.id
_entity.type
_entity.pdbx_description
1 polymer ?
#
loop_
_entity_poly.entity_id
_entity_poly.type
_entity_poly.pdbx_seq_one_letter_code
_entity_poly.pdbx_strand_id
1 'polypeptide(L)'
;MITKTTLSIVKSSVFSLFLAFILALSSVVAQTSNDAILFSNGGLIYTAEGAVVQVNGGLTNDGGDLRNNGNINISNSGTEGSIYLLNGSITNGNGLCRIEQNWFNDANFIAESSQVELYGTTSEQLITGAVPTTFNNLILTSSTGTRARLTINATVSGQLVLNDRELATDDNLLSVTNPAVNAITNSSVTSIEGFVSSNNNGTGLGALLRTTNTNQPYLFPTGSSAGTYRYRPIVITPASSDVNNYSVRMANVDAGTEGYDRNSVDSQICSTNPEFYHRINRTLGTTAADITFFYNIASDGQWSNTSQWNSPNGSMWNSLGLVNIGSSGNFATIKKSAFNSFGNSSTPFILHETRPAAPSLTGDQLICSNAQMDYAASGSSTSTYTWTVTGGTITTKPNQQTVTIEWGTASPGSITVTEVTSGGFCESLASASYVVILDSNPVADFNTTFSGPLSQHVSFQDNSLNGASWFWDFGDGKTSTAQNPSNYYSNSGTYTAQLIVESPNSCSDTLSLEININEDAIVPNVFSPNGDGNNDMFYIPNTGMGNFSIEIYNRWGTKIWETTAPEIRWDGRTSSGALVPEGTYFFILKAENAKADYSKNGTVNLFR
;
A
#
# COMPACT_ATOMS: atom_id res chain seq x y z
N MET A 1 -38.59 -72.70 12.35
CA MET A 1 -38.05 -74.02 11.98
C MET A 1 -38.17 -74.15 10.47
N ILE A 2 -37.20 -73.65 9.71
CA ILE A 2 -37.13 -73.85 8.26
C ILE A 2 -35.70 -74.31 7.94
N THR A 3 -35.66 -75.39 7.18
CA THR A 3 -34.55 -76.22 6.75
C THR A 3 -33.33 -75.46 6.20
N LYS A 4 -32.14 -75.90 6.61
CA LYS A 4 -30.93 -75.86 5.76
C LYS A 4 -31.26 -76.50 4.40
N THR A 5 -31.13 -75.75 3.31
CA THR A 5 -31.09 -76.32 1.96
C THR A 5 -29.68 -76.16 1.41
N THR A 6 -28.84 -77.17 1.65
CA THR A 6 -27.53 -77.27 1.00
C THR A 6 -27.75 -77.55 -0.48
N LEU A 7 -27.51 -76.58 -1.36
CA LEU A 7 -27.65 -76.78 -2.79
C LEU A 7 -26.42 -77.52 -3.35
N SER A 8 -26.51 -78.85 -3.50
CA SER A 8 -25.50 -79.64 -4.20
C SER A 8 -25.87 -79.78 -5.68
N ILE A 9 -24.91 -79.54 -6.57
CA ILE A 9 -25.07 -79.73 -8.01
C ILE A 9 -24.22 -80.93 -8.43
N VAL A 10 -24.89 -82.02 -8.84
CA VAL A 10 -24.24 -83.23 -9.35
C VAL A 10 -24.13 -83.17 -10.87
N LYS A 11 -22.95 -83.51 -11.40
CA LYS A 11 -22.59 -83.45 -12.83
C LYS A 11 -23.43 -84.38 -13.71
N SER A 12 -23.55 -84.02 -14.99
CA SER A 12 -23.44 -84.99 -16.08
C SER A 12 -22.17 -84.70 -16.91
N SER A 13 -21.64 -85.74 -17.56
CA SER A 13 -20.34 -85.79 -18.25
C SER A 13 -20.58 -86.01 -19.77
N VAL A 14 -19.71 -85.68 -20.74
CA VAL A 14 -18.27 -85.39 -20.83
C VAL A 14 -18.11 -84.26 -21.89
N PHE A 15 -17.23 -83.24 -21.86
CA PHE A 15 -16.24 -82.65 -20.92
C PHE A 15 -16.08 -81.18 -21.41
N SER A 16 -15.90 -80.12 -20.61
CA SER A 16 -16.02 -79.99 -19.15
C SER A 16 -16.48 -78.58 -18.77
N LEU A 17 -17.68 -78.54 -18.18
CA LEU A 17 -18.22 -77.67 -17.11
C LEU A 17 -17.36 -76.50 -16.55
N PHE A 18 -17.92 -75.35 -16.16
CA PHE A 18 -19.33 -74.92 -15.89
C PHE A 18 -19.57 -73.54 -16.56
N LEU A 19 -20.61 -73.28 -17.36
CA LEU A 19 -22.08 -73.31 -17.15
C LEU A 19 -22.63 -72.07 -16.39
N ALA A 20 -23.15 -71.11 -17.16
CA ALA A 20 -24.03 -70.05 -16.68
C ALA A 20 -25.45 -70.60 -16.41
N PHE A 21 -26.15 -70.02 -15.43
CA PHE A 21 -27.56 -70.30 -15.14
C PHE A 21 -28.33 -68.98 -14.98
N ILE A 22 -29.54 -68.92 -15.54
CA ILE A 22 -30.50 -67.84 -15.40
C ILE A 22 -31.84 -68.45 -14.95
N LEU A 23 -32.67 -67.64 -14.27
CA LEU A 23 -34.03 -67.90 -13.76
C LEU A 23 -34.11 -68.66 -12.42
N ALA A 24 -35.09 -68.39 -11.54
CA ALA A 24 -36.32 -67.58 -11.71
C ALA A 24 -36.65 -66.68 -10.50
N LEU A 25 -37.60 -65.76 -10.71
CA LEU A 25 -38.17 -64.84 -9.72
C LEU A 25 -38.69 -65.56 -8.46
N SER A 26 -38.49 -64.94 -7.30
CA SER A 26 -39.44 -65.01 -6.18
C SER A 26 -40.00 -63.61 -5.90
N SER A 27 -41.19 -63.33 -6.43
CA SER A 27 -41.92 -62.10 -6.13
C SER A 27 -42.63 -62.23 -4.77
N VAL A 28 -42.34 -61.30 -3.85
CA VAL A 28 -43.19 -61.01 -2.69
C VAL A 28 -43.90 -59.70 -3.00
N VAL A 29 -45.22 -59.73 -3.20
CA VAL A 29 -46.00 -58.57 -3.66
C VAL A 29 -46.97 -58.10 -2.58
N ALA A 30 -46.71 -56.91 -2.05
CA ALA A 30 -47.66 -55.85 -1.65
C ALA A 30 -46.81 -54.63 -1.21
N GLN A 31 -47.06 -53.37 -1.59
CA GLN A 31 -48.21 -52.78 -2.27
C GLN A 31 -47.79 -51.43 -2.92
N THR A 32 -48.12 -51.19 -4.20
CA THR A 32 -48.19 -49.86 -4.86
C THR A 32 -46.94 -48.93 -4.90
N SER A 33 -45.79 -49.42 -5.33
CA SER A 33 -44.83 -48.70 -6.21
C SER A 33 -43.96 -49.72 -6.95
N ASN A 34 -43.37 -49.37 -8.11
CA ASN A 34 -42.59 -50.31 -8.93
C ASN A 34 -41.10 -50.31 -8.53
N ASP A 35 -40.81 -50.49 -7.24
CA ASP A 35 -39.45 -50.60 -6.72
C ASP A 35 -39.04 -52.08 -6.55
N ALA A 36 -37.84 -52.43 -7.01
CA ALA A 36 -37.28 -53.78 -6.97
C ALA A 36 -36.01 -53.80 -6.11
N ILE A 37 -36.12 -54.36 -4.90
CA ILE A 37 -35.03 -54.43 -3.93
C ILE A 37 -34.18 -55.69 -4.15
N LEU A 38 -32.86 -55.54 -4.29
CA LEU A 38 -31.92 -56.64 -4.14
C LEU A 38 -31.57 -56.83 -2.65
N PHE A 39 -32.19 -57.81 -2.01
CA PHE A 39 -32.10 -58.04 -0.55
C PHE A 39 -31.38 -59.35 -0.20
N SER A 40 -30.38 -59.27 0.68
CA SER A 40 -29.78 -60.42 1.37
C SER A 40 -30.04 -60.35 2.86
N ASN A 41 -30.40 -61.48 3.48
CA ASN A 41 -30.46 -61.67 4.93
C ASN A 41 -29.60 -62.91 5.28
N GLY A 42 -28.33 -62.67 5.64
CA GLY A 42 -27.33 -63.72 5.91
C GLY A 42 -26.85 -64.50 4.68
N GLY A 43 -27.22 -64.10 3.46
CA GLY A 43 -26.87 -64.79 2.21
C GLY A 43 -25.63 -64.21 1.51
N LEU A 44 -25.04 -65.01 0.62
CA LEU A 44 -23.99 -64.56 -0.31
C LEU A 44 -24.63 -64.01 -1.60
N ILE A 45 -24.38 -62.74 -1.90
CA ILE A 45 -24.55 -62.15 -3.23
C ILE A 45 -23.17 -62.08 -3.88
N TYR A 46 -22.98 -62.73 -5.02
CA TYR A 46 -21.73 -62.71 -5.77
C TYR A 46 -21.97 -62.25 -7.21
N THR A 47 -21.27 -61.21 -7.66
CA THR A 47 -21.18 -60.84 -9.07
C THR A 47 -19.80 -61.19 -9.62
N ALA A 48 -19.78 -61.85 -10.77
CA ALA A 48 -18.53 -62.18 -11.46
C ALA A 48 -18.00 -60.98 -12.26
N GLU A 49 -16.71 -61.00 -12.58
CA GLU A 49 -16.11 -60.04 -13.52
C GLU A 49 -16.89 -60.03 -14.86
N GLY A 50 -17.16 -58.83 -15.38
CA GLY A 50 -17.95 -58.63 -16.59
C GLY A 50 -19.47 -58.84 -16.44
N ALA A 51 -19.98 -59.32 -15.30
CA ALA A 51 -21.41 -59.37 -15.06
C ALA A 51 -21.98 -57.97 -14.81
N VAL A 52 -23.21 -57.70 -15.28
CA VAL A 52 -23.94 -56.46 -15.01
C VAL A 52 -25.25 -56.80 -14.30
N VAL A 53 -25.47 -56.21 -13.14
CA VAL A 53 -26.70 -56.33 -12.34
C VAL A 53 -27.37 -54.96 -12.29
N GLN A 54 -28.57 -54.86 -12.87
CA GLN A 54 -29.40 -53.66 -12.80
C GLN A 54 -30.44 -53.84 -11.69
N VAL A 55 -30.48 -52.90 -10.75
CA VAL A 55 -31.44 -52.82 -9.65
C VAL A 55 -32.20 -51.51 -9.81
N ASN A 56 -33.51 -51.62 -10.10
CA ASN A 56 -34.41 -50.46 -10.20
C ASN A 56 -35.16 -50.39 -8.86
N GLY A 57 -34.58 -49.71 -7.87
CA GLY A 57 -34.93 -49.86 -6.46
C GLY A 57 -33.67 -49.79 -5.57
N GLY A 58 -33.74 -50.30 -4.35
CA GLY A 58 -32.59 -50.35 -3.42
C GLY A 58 -31.78 -51.65 -3.43
N LEU A 59 -30.59 -51.63 -2.83
CA LEU A 59 -29.85 -52.83 -2.44
C LEU A 59 -29.70 -52.88 -0.93
N THR A 60 -30.01 -54.01 -0.29
CA THR A 60 -29.79 -54.21 1.15
C THR A 60 -29.01 -55.50 1.40
N ASN A 61 -27.86 -55.39 2.05
CA ASN A 61 -27.09 -56.50 2.57
C ASN A 61 -27.24 -56.52 4.10
N ASP A 62 -28.09 -57.40 4.62
CA ASP A 62 -28.41 -57.52 6.05
C ASP A 62 -27.73 -58.77 6.62
N GLY A 63 -26.63 -58.60 7.35
CA GLY A 63 -25.83 -59.71 7.91
C GLY A 63 -25.23 -60.70 6.90
N GLY A 64 -25.31 -60.42 5.59
CA GLY A 64 -24.81 -61.27 4.51
C GLY A 64 -23.41 -60.91 4.00
N ASP A 65 -23.02 -61.55 2.90
CA ASP A 65 -21.74 -61.33 2.20
C ASP A 65 -22.03 -60.84 0.77
N LEU A 66 -21.66 -59.61 0.43
CA LEU A 66 -21.83 -59.03 -0.91
C LEU A 66 -20.45 -58.88 -1.56
N ARG A 67 -20.17 -59.71 -2.56
CA ARG A 67 -18.91 -59.71 -3.29
C ARG A 67 -19.14 -59.21 -4.71
N ASN A 68 -18.81 -57.96 -4.97
CA ASN A 68 -19.00 -57.33 -6.27
C ASN A 68 -17.71 -57.32 -7.08
N ASN A 69 -17.55 -58.22 -8.05
CA ASN A 69 -16.46 -58.16 -9.04
C ASN A 69 -16.92 -57.71 -10.44
N GLY A 70 -18.23 -57.59 -10.65
CA GLY A 70 -18.85 -57.09 -11.88
C GLY A 70 -19.21 -55.60 -11.80
N ASN A 71 -20.38 -55.26 -12.33
CA ASN A 71 -20.99 -53.94 -12.20
C ASN A 71 -22.40 -54.07 -11.60
N ILE A 72 -22.67 -53.36 -10.51
CA ILE A 72 -24.00 -53.23 -9.90
C ILE A 72 -24.48 -51.79 -10.09
N ASN A 73 -25.55 -51.61 -10.86
CA ASN A 73 -26.21 -50.32 -11.05
C ASN A 73 -27.48 -50.28 -10.18
N ILE A 74 -27.58 -49.30 -9.30
CA ILE A 74 -28.73 -49.06 -8.41
C ILE A 74 -29.36 -47.72 -8.81
N SER A 75 -30.46 -47.80 -9.56
CA SER A 75 -31.20 -46.65 -10.08
C SER A 75 -32.53 -46.45 -9.37
N ASN A 76 -32.96 -45.20 -9.26
CA ASN A 76 -34.20 -44.81 -8.60
C ASN A 76 -35.44 -45.17 -9.45
N SER A 77 -36.42 -45.83 -8.83
CA SER A 77 -37.74 -46.13 -9.43
C SER A 77 -38.93 -45.46 -8.73
N GLY A 78 -38.66 -44.55 -7.79
CA GLY A 78 -39.66 -43.79 -7.05
C GLY A 78 -39.05 -43.19 -5.79
N THR A 79 -39.02 -44.00 -4.73
CA THR A 79 -38.41 -43.64 -3.44
C THR A 79 -37.14 -44.42 -3.12
N GLU A 80 -36.85 -45.51 -3.84
CA GLU A 80 -35.72 -46.39 -3.54
C GLU A 80 -34.68 -46.39 -4.65
N GLY A 81 -33.46 -46.00 -4.29
CA GLY A 81 -32.25 -46.04 -5.13
C GLY A 81 -30.96 -46.07 -4.29
N SER A 82 -31.10 -46.48 -3.01
CA SER A 82 -30.07 -46.43 -1.97
C SER A 82 -29.47 -47.80 -1.71
N ILE A 83 -28.23 -47.85 -1.20
CA ILE A 83 -27.60 -49.07 -0.68
C ILE A 83 -27.59 -49.07 0.85
N TYR A 84 -27.91 -50.20 1.47
CA TYR A 84 -27.90 -50.42 2.91
C TYR A 84 -27.01 -51.61 3.28
N LEU A 85 -25.98 -51.36 4.08
CA LEU A 85 -25.09 -52.39 4.65
C LEU A 85 -25.36 -52.49 6.16
N LEU A 86 -25.97 -53.58 6.62
CA LEU A 86 -26.59 -53.70 7.94
C LEU A 86 -26.12 -54.93 8.74
N ASN A 87 -26.29 -54.88 10.06
CA ASN A 87 -26.14 -56.01 10.99
C ASN A 87 -24.85 -56.84 10.82
N GLY A 88 -23.72 -56.16 10.61
CA GLY A 88 -22.41 -56.81 10.49
C GLY A 88 -22.18 -57.53 9.16
N SER A 89 -22.99 -57.23 8.13
CA SER A 89 -22.74 -57.68 6.76
C SER A 89 -21.32 -57.36 6.29
N ILE A 90 -20.74 -58.23 5.47
CA ILE A 90 -19.48 -57.98 4.78
C ILE A 90 -19.81 -57.56 3.35
N THR A 91 -19.22 -56.47 2.88
CA THR A 91 -19.26 -56.08 1.46
C THR A 91 -17.83 -55.88 0.96
N ASN A 92 -17.46 -56.55 -0.14
CA ASN A 92 -16.12 -56.52 -0.73
C ASN A 92 -16.15 -56.72 -2.26
N GLY A 93 -14.98 -56.82 -2.89
CA GLY A 93 -14.80 -57.08 -4.31
C GLY A 93 -14.20 -55.91 -5.07
N ASN A 94 -13.94 -56.13 -6.36
CA ASN A 94 -13.10 -55.28 -7.20
C ASN A 94 -13.87 -54.57 -8.32
N GLY A 95 -15.19 -54.71 -8.32
CA GLY A 95 -16.11 -54.21 -9.33
C GLY A 95 -16.59 -52.76 -9.14
N LEU A 96 -17.49 -52.33 -10.01
CA LEU A 96 -18.15 -51.03 -9.97
C LEU A 96 -19.51 -51.14 -9.26
N CYS A 97 -19.81 -50.19 -8.37
CA CYS A 97 -21.14 -50.00 -7.80
C CYS A 97 -21.60 -48.56 -8.09
N ARG A 98 -22.62 -48.42 -8.95
CA ARG A 98 -23.21 -47.13 -9.32
C ARG A 98 -24.50 -46.94 -8.54
N ILE A 99 -24.68 -45.81 -7.86
CA ILE A 99 -25.79 -45.57 -6.95
C ILE A 99 -26.41 -44.20 -7.21
N GLU A 100 -27.73 -44.15 -7.38
CA GLU A 100 -28.48 -42.93 -7.68
C GLU A 100 -28.95 -42.15 -6.44
N GLN A 101 -29.07 -42.83 -5.28
CA GLN A 101 -29.40 -42.20 -4.00
C GLN A 101 -28.34 -42.55 -2.93
N ASN A 102 -28.76 -42.79 -1.69
CA ASN A 102 -27.89 -42.72 -0.51
C ASN A 102 -27.05 -43.99 -0.31
N TRP A 103 -25.90 -43.81 0.32
CA TRP A 103 -25.05 -44.88 0.85
C TRP A 103 -25.24 -44.96 2.37
N PHE A 104 -25.78 -46.07 2.88
CA PHE A 104 -25.92 -46.36 4.31
C PHE A 104 -24.96 -47.48 4.73
N ASN A 105 -24.07 -47.19 5.69
CA ASN A 105 -23.09 -48.14 6.23
C ASN A 105 -23.18 -48.28 7.77
N ASP A 106 -23.88 -49.32 8.20
CA ASP A 106 -23.98 -49.76 9.60
C ASP A 106 -23.24 -51.09 9.82
N ALA A 107 -22.33 -51.46 8.89
CA ALA A 107 -21.67 -52.75 8.84
C ALA A 107 -20.22 -52.65 8.35
N ASN A 108 -19.62 -53.78 7.95
CA ASN A 108 -18.21 -53.87 7.58
C ASN A 108 -18.03 -53.82 6.05
N PHE A 109 -17.75 -52.63 5.52
CA PHE A 109 -17.36 -52.45 4.12
C PHE A 109 -15.83 -52.51 3.96
N ILE A 110 -15.36 -53.42 3.10
CA ILE A 110 -13.95 -53.60 2.74
C ILE A 110 -13.83 -53.31 1.24
N ALA A 111 -13.37 -52.11 0.87
CA ALA A 111 -13.40 -51.71 -0.54
C ALA A 111 -12.51 -52.53 -1.50
N GLU A 112 -11.48 -53.24 -1.05
CA GLU A 112 -10.48 -53.88 -1.93
C GLU A 112 -10.02 -52.93 -3.06
N SER A 113 -10.23 -53.25 -4.34
CA SER A 113 -10.03 -52.32 -5.46
C SER A 113 -11.33 -51.77 -6.10
N SER A 114 -12.47 -51.87 -5.42
CA SER A 114 -13.78 -51.43 -5.92
C SER A 114 -13.82 -49.96 -6.34
N GLN A 115 -14.82 -49.66 -7.18
CA GLN A 115 -15.19 -48.31 -7.57
C GLN A 115 -16.63 -48.04 -7.15
N VAL A 116 -16.88 -46.92 -6.49
CA VAL A 116 -18.22 -46.45 -6.17
C VAL A 116 -18.48 -45.17 -6.95
N GLU A 117 -19.51 -45.19 -7.81
CA GLU A 117 -19.99 -44.00 -8.51
C GLU A 117 -21.32 -43.54 -7.90
N LEU A 118 -21.29 -42.37 -7.28
CA LEU A 118 -22.50 -41.68 -6.84
C LEU A 118 -22.97 -40.77 -7.98
N TYR A 119 -24.08 -41.14 -8.60
CA TYR A 119 -24.70 -40.40 -9.68
C TYR A 119 -26.13 -39.97 -9.30
N GLY A 120 -26.83 -39.24 -10.17
CA GLY A 120 -28.24 -38.90 -10.01
C GLY A 120 -28.53 -37.41 -10.17
N THR A 121 -29.81 -37.06 -10.03
CA THR A 121 -30.34 -35.69 -10.16
C THR A 121 -31.07 -35.21 -8.90
N THR A 122 -30.91 -35.91 -7.78
CA THR A 122 -31.43 -35.44 -6.48
C THR A 122 -30.73 -34.13 -6.07
N SER A 123 -31.35 -33.35 -5.18
CA SER A 123 -30.69 -32.15 -4.65
C SER A 123 -29.54 -32.49 -3.70
N GLU A 124 -29.66 -33.59 -2.96
CA GLU A 124 -28.68 -34.11 -2.00
C GLU A 124 -28.63 -35.65 -2.06
N GLN A 125 -27.43 -36.21 -1.86
CA GLN A 125 -27.15 -37.63 -1.79
C GLN A 125 -26.29 -37.90 -0.55
N LEU A 126 -26.79 -38.69 0.41
CA LEU A 126 -26.14 -38.92 1.69
C LEU A 126 -25.16 -40.09 1.64
N ILE A 127 -24.00 -39.93 2.30
CA ILE A 127 -23.12 -41.01 2.74
C ILE A 127 -23.19 -41.03 4.26
N THR A 128 -23.86 -42.04 4.80
CA THR A 128 -24.41 -42.04 6.16
C THR A 128 -24.34 -43.42 6.81
N GLY A 129 -24.61 -43.51 8.11
CA GLY A 129 -24.68 -44.75 8.88
C GLY A 129 -24.10 -44.59 10.29
N ALA A 130 -23.78 -45.72 10.91
CA ALA A 130 -23.15 -45.82 12.22
C ALA A 130 -21.64 -46.14 12.15
N VAL A 131 -21.13 -46.58 10.99
CA VAL A 131 -19.75 -47.04 10.81
C VAL A 131 -19.05 -46.22 9.71
N PRO A 132 -17.85 -45.65 9.96
CA PRO A 132 -17.05 -44.97 8.93
C PRO A 132 -16.85 -45.85 7.69
N THR A 133 -17.04 -45.27 6.51
CA THR A 133 -16.90 -45.99 5.24
C THR A 133 -15.51 -45.79 4.63
N THR A 134 -14.95 -46.84 4.02
CA THR A 134 -13.68 -46.75 3.27
C THR A 134 -13.95 -47.17 1.85
N PHE A 135 -13.94 -46.22 0.92
CA PHE A 135 -13.95 -46.45 -0.52
C PHE A 135 -12.54 -46.65 -1.04
N ASN A 136 -12.37 -47.40 -2.13
CA ASN A 136 -11.12 -47.37 -2.89
C ASN A 136 -11.18 -46.21 -3.89
N ASN A 137 -11.98 -46.30 -4.96
CA ASN A 137 -12.31 -45.14 -5.79
C ASN A 137 -13.71 -44.63 -5.45
N LEU A 138 -13.85 -43.30 -5.26
CA LEU A 138 -15.13 -42.62 -5.13
C LEU A 138 -15.27 -41.60 -6.26
N ILE A 139 -16.26 -41.81 -7.12
CA ILE A 139 -16.56 -40.99 -8.30
C ILE A 139 -17.91 -40.32 -8.06
N LEU A 140 -17.97 -39.01 -8.21
CA LEU A 140 -19.19 -38.22 -8.08
C LEU A 140 -19.57 -37.70 -9.47
N THR A 141 -20.69 -38.13 -10.03
CA THR A 141 -21.14 -37.73 -11.38
C THR A 141 -22.46 -36.96 -11.27
N SER A 142 -22.59 -35.81 -11.93
CA SER A 142 -23.83 -35.03 -12.00
C SER A 142 -24.10 -34.53 -13.43
N SER A 143 -25.36 -34.19 -13.67
CA SER A 143 -25.78 -33.30 -14.76
C SER A 143 -26.54 -32.06 -14.26
N THR A 144 -26.73 -31.91 -12.93
CA THR A 144 -27.70 -30.97 -12.33
C THR A 144 -27.29 -30.39 -10.96
N GLY A 145 -26.00 -30.34 -10.62
CA GLY A 145 -25.53 -29.66 -9.40
C GLY A 145 -25.84 -30.38 -8.08
N THR A 146 -26.18 -31.66 -8.16
CA THR A 146 -26.42 -32.60 -7.05
C THR A 146 -25.25 -32.58 -6.06
N ARG A 147 -25.48 -32.26 -4.78
CA ARG A 147 -24.42 -32.37 -3.74
C ARG A 147 -24.37 -33.76 -3.12
N ALA A 148 -23.20 -34.23 -2.77
CA ALA A 148 -23.01 -35.40 -1.91
C ALA A 148 -22.69 -34.92 -0.49
N ARG A 149 -23.17 -35.62 0.56
CA ARG A 149 -23.02 -35.17 1.95
C ARG A 149 -22.66 -36.29 2.91
N LEU A 150 -21.60 -36.10 3.69
CA LEU A 150 -21.16 -37.01 4.74
C LEU A 150 -21.88 -36.72 6.06
N THR A 151 -22.51 -37.74 6.65
CA THR A 151 -22.90 -37.73 8.08
C THR A 151 -21.99 -38.62 8.93
N ILE A 152 -21.06 -39.35 8.28
CA ILE A 152 -20.01 -40.19 8.88
C ILE A 152 -18.64 -39.85 8.29
N ASN A 153 -17.56 -40.17 9.02
CA ASN A 153 -16.21 -40.13 8.47
C ASN A 153 -16.08 -41.07 7.26
N ALA A 154 -15.35 -40.62 6.23
CA ALA A 154 -15.11 -41.39 5.02
C ALA A 154 -13.61 -41.42 4.66
N THR A 155 -13.14 -42.55 4.14
CA THR A 155 -11.79 -42.70 3.60
C THR A 155 -11.86 -43.07 2.12
N VAL A 156 -10.93 -42.56 1.31
CA VAL A 156 -10.73 -42.91 -0.09
C VAL A 156 -9.27 -43.36 -0.27
N SER A 157 -9.05 -44.66 -0.46
CA SER A 157 -7.70 -45.25 -0.54
C SER A 157 -7.09 -45.26 -1.95
N GLY A 158 -7.89 -44.98 -2.97
CA GLY A 158 -7.52 -44.92 -4.38
C GLY A 158 -7.68 -43.49 -4.92
N GLN A 159 -8.74 -43.21 -5.68
CA GLN A 159 -8.98 -41.90 -6.29
C GLN A 159 -10.34 -41.30 -5.90
N LEU A 160 -10.32 -40.02 -5.51
CA LEU A 160 -11.51 -39.18 -5.36
C LEU A 160 -11.70 -38.34 -6.64
N VAL A 161 -12.80 -38.56 -7.34
CA VAL A 161 -13.16 -37.82 -8.56
C VAL A 161 -14.45 -37.03 -8.28
N LEU A 162 -14.31 -35.72 -8.06
CA LEU A 162 -15.44 -34.84 -7.70
C LEU A 162 -16.28 -34.40 -8.92
N ASN A 163 -15.70 -34.43 -10.12
CA ASN A 163 -16.25 -33.84 -11.35
C ASN A 163 -16.82 -32.43 -11.09
N ASP A 164 -18.13 -32.23 -11.24
CA ASP A 164 -18.86 -30.97 -11.04
C ASP A 164 -19.55 -30.85 -9.66
N ARG A 165 -19.38 -31.85 -8.77
CA ARG A 165 -20.16 -31.98 -7.54
C ARG A 165 -19.47 -31.39 -6.32
N GLU A 166 -20.28 -30.83 -5.43
CA GLU A 166 -19.91 -30.58 -4.04
C GLU A 166 -19.96 -31.89 -3.23
N LEU A 167 -18.91 -32.15 -2.44
CA LEU A 167 -18.89 -33.16 -1.38
C LEU A 167 -18.84 -32.46 -0.01
N ALA A 168 -20.01 -32.25 0.57
CA ALA A 168 -20.16 -31.62 1.88
C ALA A 168 -19.76 -32.60 2.99
N THR A 169 -18.74 -32.25 3.76
CA THR A 169 -18.24 -33.05 4.88
C THR A 169 -18.94 -32.75 6.20
N ASP A 170 -19.65 -31.62 6.29
CA ASP A 170 -20.15 -31.05 7.54
C ASP A 170 -19.07 -31.00 8.62
N ASP A 171 -19.23 -31.75 9.72
CA ASP A 171 -18.26 -31.88 10.80
C ASP A 171 -17.42 -33.18 10.71
N ASN A 172 -17.58 -33.98 9.64
CA ASN A 172 -16.91 -35.27 9.43
C ASN A 172 -15.60 -35.14 8.64
N LEU A 173 -14.67 -36.07 8.86
CA LEU A 173 -13.40 -36.11 8.14
C LEU A 173 -13.53 -36.94 6.84
N LEU A 174 -13.12 -36.34 5.72
CA LEU A 174 -12.86 -37.05 4.47
C LEU A 174 -11.35 -37.24 4.30
N SER A 175 -10.86 -38.48 4.35
CA SER A 175 -9.43 -38.80 4.26
C SER A 175 -9.07 -39.44 2.93
N VAL A 176 -8.22 -38.80 2.13
CA VAL A 176 -7.62 -39.38 0.91
C VAL A 176 -6.21 -39.88 1.26
N THR A 177 -6.05 -41.20 1.37
CA THR A 177 -4.81 -41.83 1.85
C THR A 177 -3.87 -42.24 0.71
N ASN A 178 -4.33 -42.26 -0.54
CA ASN A 178 -3.44 -42.37 -1.70
C ASN A 178 -2.56 -41.12 -1.82
N PRO A 179 -1.22 -41.24 -1.71
CA PRO A 179 -0.34 -40.08 -1.70
C PRO A 179 0.04 -39.60 -3.11
N ALA A 180 -0.56 -40.16 -4.18
CA ALA A 180 -0.35 -39.70 -5.55
C ALA A 180 -0.92 -38.28 -5.77
N VAL A 181 -0.24 -37.49 -6.60
CA VAL A 181 -0.62 -36.09 -6.91
C VAL A 181 -1.98 -35.98 -7.62
N ASN A 182 -2.36 -37.02 -8.38
CA ASN A 182 -3.64 -37.16 -9.08
C ASN A 182 -4.70 -37.98 -8.31
N ALA A 183 -4.48 -38.28 -7.02
CA ALA A 183 -5.45 -38.98 -6.17
C ALA A 183 -6.75 -38.19 -5.93
N ILE A 184 -6.75 -36.88 -6.20
CA ILE A 184 -7.96 -36.04 -6.19
C ILE A 184 -8.04 -35.33 -7.55
N THR A 185 -9.19 -35.42 -8.20
CA THR A 185 -9.52 -34.66 -9.43
C THR A 185 -10.92 -34.06 -9.31
N ASN A 186 -11.14 -32.93 -9.98
CA ASN A 186 -12.35 -32.11 -9.84
C ASN A 186 -12.81 -31.46 -11.16
N SER A 187 -12.41 -32.04 -12.29
CA SER A 187 -12.87 -31.63 -13.61
C SER A 187 -12.74 -32.81 -14.57
N SER A 188 -13.73 -32.95 -15.46
CA SER A 188 -13.66 -33.88 -16.59
C SER A 188 -14.51 -33.46 -17.80
N VAL A 189 -15.62 -32.71 -17.63
CA VAL A 189 -16.50 -32.36 -18.77
C VAL A 189 -17.23 -31.00 -18.76
N THR A 190 -17.21 -30.20 -17.68
CA THR A 190 -17.99 -28.94 -17.60
C THR A 190 -17.19 -27.78 -16.99
N SER A 191 -17.68 -26.53 -17.16
CA SER A 191 -17.03 -25.30 -16.71
C SER A 191 -17.22 -24.98 -15.22
N ILE A 192 -17.56 -25.97 -14.41
CA ILE A 192 -17.78 -25.86 -12.96
C ILE A 192 -16.93 -26.95 -12.30
N GLU A 193 -16.03 -26.54 -11.41
CA GLU A 193 -15.15 -27.45 -10.69
C GLU A 193 -15.82 -27.94 -9.39
N GLY A 194 -15.81 -29.26 -9.17
CA GLY A 194 -16.25 -29.88 -7.93
C GLY A 194 -15.31 -29.55 -6.77
N PHE A 195 -15.84 -29.62 -5.54
CA PHE A 195 -15.09 -29.23 -4.35
C PHE A 195 -15.61 -29.94 -3.09
N VAL A 196 -14.79 -29.93 -2.05
CA VAL A 196 -15.13 -30.38 -0.71
C VAL A 196 -15.48 -29.15 0.14
N SER A 197 -16.63 -29.19 0.82
CA SER A 197 -17.05 -28.15 1.76
C SER A 197 -17.15 -28.70 3.18
N SER A 198 -17.10 -27.84 4.19
CA SER A 198 -17.23 -28.22 5.59
C SER A 198 -18.09 -27.18 6.31
N ASN A 199 -19.17 -27.62 6.95
CA ASN A 199 -19.98 -26.75 7.81
C ASN A 199 -19.29 -26.58 9.19
N ASN A 200 -19.87 -25.71 10.01
CA ASN A 200 -19.41 -25.49 11.37
C ASN A 200 -20.58 -25.55 12.35
N ASN A 201 -20.71 -26.67 13.08
CA ASN A 201 -21.63 -26.77 14.23
C ASN A 201 -20.87 -26.69 15.57
N GLY A 202 -19.70 -26.05 15.61
CA GLY A 202 -18.92 -25.84 16.84
C GLY A 202 -18.14 -27.05 17.35
N THR A 203 -18.17 -28.20 16.64
CA THR A 203 -17.34 -29.38 16.95
C THR A 203 -16.09 -29.49 16.07
N GLY A 204 -16.13 -28.90 14.86
CA GLY A 204 -14.96 -28.33 14.20
C GLY A 204 -13.94 -29.29 13.57
N LEU A 205 -14.32 -30.54 13.30
CA LEU A 205 -13.47 -31.59 12.69
C LEU A 205 -13.63 -31.75 11.17
N GLY A 206 -14.68 -31.16 10.58
CA GLY A 206 -14.94 -31.23 9.14
C GLY A 206 -13.79 -30.71 8.30
N ALA A 207 -13.21 -31.55 7.44
CA ALA A 207 -12.11 -31.21 6.54
C ALA A 207 -11.87 -32.27 5.44
N LEU A 208 -11.16 -31.85 4.39
CA LEU A 208 -10.44 -32.75 3.48
C LEU A 208 -9.02 -33.01 4.03
N LEU A 209 -8.74 -34.22 4.47
CA LEU A 209 -7.39 -34.70 4.77
C LEU A 209 -6.79 -35.39 3.56
N ARG A 210 -5.50 -35.12 3.29
CA ARG A 210 -4.74 -35.76 2.23
C ARG A 210 -3.35 -36.14 2.70
N THR A 211 -2.92 -37.36 2.39
CA THR A 211 -1.54 -37.82 2.55
C THR A 211 -0.68 -37.34 1.37
N THR A 212 0.56 -36.93 1.64
CA THR A 212 1.54 -36.49 0.63
C THR A 212 2.87 -37.22 0.85
N ASN A 213 3.58 -37.62 -0.21
CA ASN A 213 4.89 -38.28 -0.13
C ASN A 213 5.86 -37.85 -1.26
N THR A 214 5.63 -36.68 -1.87
CA THR A 214 6.48 -36.10 -2.90
C THR A 214 6.59 -34.59 -2.70
N ASN A 215 7.60 -33.98 -3.34
CA ASN A 215 7.79 -32.53 -3.39
C ASN A 215 6.98 -31.84 -4.51
N GLN A 216 5.85 -32.43 -4.91
CA GLN A 216 4.99 -31.95 -5.98
C GLN A 216 3.77 -31.19 -5.43
N PRO A 217 3.06 -30.37 -6.24
CA PRO A 217 1.90 -29.62 -5.77
C PRO A 217 0.67 -30.50 -5.54
N TYR A 218 0.18 -30.55 -4.29
CA TYR A 218 -1.04 -31.28 -3.92
C TYR A 218 -2.24 -30.32 -3.85
N LEU A 219 -3.21 -30.52 -4.75
CA LEU A 219 -4.49 -29.80 -4.76
C LEU A 219 -5.41 -30.24 -3.61
N PHE A 220 -5.99 -29.26 -2.92
CA PHE A 220 -7.13 -29.40 -2.02
C PHE A 220 -8.27 -28.57 -2.63
N PRO A 221 -9.20 -29.19 -3.38
CA PRO A 221 -10.29 -28.47 -4.01
C PRO A 221 -11.36 -28.15 -2.95
N THR A 222 -11.14 -27.09 -2.17
CA THR A 222 -12.06 -26.66 -1.11
C THR A 222 -12.97 -25.52 -1.55
N GLY A 223 -14.16 -25.44 -0.95
CA GLY A 223 -15.11 -24.38 -1.22
C GLY A 223 -16.27 -24.37 -0.22
N SER A 224 -17.27 -23.53 -0.50
CA SER A 224 -18.49 -23.36 0.28
C SER A 224 -19.68 -23.14 -0.66
N SER A 225 -20.76 -23.88 -0.45
CA SER A 225 -22.10 -23.59 -1.01
C SER A 225 -22.97 -22.74 -0.08
N ALA A 226 -22.47 -22.40 1.13
CA ALA A 226 -23.23 -21.64 2.12
C ALA A 226 -23.27 -20.15 1.74
N GLY A 227 -24.49 -19.63 1.53
CA GLY A 227 -24.70 -18.29 0.99
C GLY A 227 -24.31 -18.25 -0.50
N THR A 228 -23.29 -17.46 -0.84
CA THR A 228 -22.75 -17.41 -2.20
C THR A 228 -21.86 -18.63 -2.46
N TYR A 229 -22.03 -19.29 -3.61
CA TYR A 229 -21.13 -20.35 -4.07
C TYR A 229 -19.69 -19.81 -4.20
N ARG A 230 -18.73 -20.41 -3.49
CA ARG A 230 -17.31 -20.04 -3.51
C ARG A 230 -16.46 -21.30 -3.65
N TYR A 231 -15.73 -21.42 -4.76
CA TYR A 231 -14.63 -22.38 -4.89
C TYR A 231 -13.31 -21.65 -4.63
N ARG A 232 -12.53 -22.12 -3.65
CA ARG A 232 -11.28 -21.52 -3.16
C ARG A 232 -10.28 -22.64 -2.83
N PRO A 233 -9.61 -23.21 -3.85
CA PRO A 233 -8.68 -24.30 -3.63
C PRO A 233 -7.42 -23.82 -2.88
N ILE A 234 -6.79 -24.75 -2.19
CA ILE A 234 -5.43 -24.60 -1.66
C ILE A 234 -4.53 -25.57 -2.39
N VAL A 235 -3.31 -25.14 -2.73
CA VAL A 235 -2.25 -26.05 -3.17
C VAL A 235 -1.14 -26.04 -2.13
N ILE A 236 -0.76 -27.23 -1.65
CA ILE A 236 0.36 -27.42 -0.72
C ILE A 236 1.47 -28.18 -1.47
N THR A 237 2.68 -27.63 -1.51
CA THR A 237 3.86 -28.27 -2.09
C THR A 237 4.88 -28.54 -0.99
N PRO A 238 5.01 -29.79 -0.49
CA PRO A 238 6.01 -30.14 0.52
C PRO A 238 7.44 -29.89 0.01
N ALA A 239 8.34 -29.45 0.89
CA ALA A 239 9.75 -29.20 0.53
C ALA A 239 10.59 -30.49 0.38
N SER A 240 10.05 -31.65 0.78
CA SER A 240 10.67 -32.97 0.66
C SER A 240 9.64 -34.04 0.27
N SER A 241 10.10 -35.25 -0.03
CA SER A 241 9.26 -36.43 -0.25
C SER A 241 8.83 -37.14 1.05
N ASP A 242 9.05 -36.56 2.23
CA ASP A 242 8.65 -37.18 3.48
C ASP A 242 7.12 -37.27 3.59
N VAL A 243 6.63 -38.30 4.28
CA VAL A 243 5.19 -38.48 4.47
C VAL A 243 4.64 -37.40 5.40
N ASN A 244 3.69 -36.63 4.88
CA ASN A 244 2.96 -35.62 5.64
C ASN A 244 1.44 -35.83 5.44
N ASN A 245 0.63 -35.51 6.45
CA ASN A 245 -0.83 -35.44 6.32
C ASN A 245 -1.27 -34.00 6.57
N TYR A 246 -1.95 -33.40 5.60
CA TYR A 246 -2.54 -32.07 5.74
C TYR A 246 -4.06 -32.18 5.72
N SER A 247 -4.72 -31.46 6.63
CA SER A 247 -6.18 -31.27 6.63
C SER A 247 -6.49 -29.83 6.23
N VAL A 248 -7.29 -29.64 5.20
CA VAL A 248 -7.74 -28.32 4.71
C VAL A 248 -9.25 -28.26 4.74
N ARG A 249 -9.79 -27.13 5.23
CA ARG A 249 -11.16 -26.71 4.98
C ARG A 249 -11.20 -25.22 4.66
N MET A 250 -12.12 -24.83 3.79
CA MET A 250 -12.66 -23.46 3.78
C MET A 250 -13.78 -23.42 4.82
N ALA A 251 -13.90 -22.35 5.62
CA ALA A 251 -15.10 -22.19 6.45
C ALA A 251 -16.21 -21.47 5.68
N ASN A 252 -17.44 -21.80 6.07
CA ASN A 252 -18.65 -21.36 5.39
C ASN A 252 -19.17 -19.99 5.87
N VAL A 253 -18.50 -19.38 6.85
CA VAL A 253 -18.93 -18.18 7.59
C VAL A 253 -17.74 -17.32 7.98
N ASP A 254 -18.01 -16.06 8.34
CA ASP A 254 -17.05 -15.10 8.90
C ASP A 254 -16.21 -15.73 10.03
N ALA A 255 -14.91 -15.47 10.04
CA ALA A 255 -13.97 -15.98 11.04
C ALA A 255 -14.40 -15.70 12.50
N GLY A 256 -15.06 -14.58 12.76
CA GLY A 256 -15.61 -14.24 14.08
C GLY A 256 -16.69 -15.21 14.56
N THR A 257 -17.38 -15.90 13.64
CA THR A 257 -18.37 -16.94 13.94
C THR A 257 -17.70 -18.21 14.49
N GLU A 258 -16.43 -18.46 14.15
CA GLU A 258 -15.62 -19.53 14.75
C GLU A 258 -14.77 -19.04 15.94
N GLY A 259 -14.98 -17.80 16.41
CA GLY A 259 -14.28 -17.22 17.56
C GLY A 259 -12.96 -16.47 17.25
N TYR A 260 -12.65 -16.21 15.98
CA TYR A 260 -11.44 -15.51 15.57
C TYR A 260 -11.77 -14.04 15.22
N ASP A 261 -11.55 -13.12 16.16
CA ASP A 261 -11.85 -11.70 15.97
C ASP A 261 -11.01 -11.09 14.82
N ARG A 262 -11.68 -10.74 13.72
CA ARG A 262 -11.08 -10.14 12.52
C ARG A 262 -10.48 -8.75 12.72
N ASN A 263 -10.83 -8.07 13.81
CA ASN A 263 -10.29 -6.75 14.17
C ASN A 263 -9.05 -6.84 15.06
N SER A 264 -8.83 -7.99 15.70
CA SER A 264 -7.62 -8.26 16.47
C SER A 264 -6.50 -8.64 15.52
N VAL A 265 -5.74 -7.65 15.07
CA VAL A 265 -4.71 -7.76 14.03
C VAL A 265 -3.40 -7.12 14.47
N ASP A 266 -2.27 -7.55 13.92
CA ASP A 266 -0.99 -6.87 14.14
C ASP A 266 -0.93 -5.47 13.48
N SER A 267 0.10 -4.70 13.83
CA SER A 267 0.27 -3.33 13.32
C SER A 267 0.58 -3.25 11.83
N GLN A 268 0.99 -4.35 11.19
CA GLN A 268 1.24 -4.46 9.75
C GLN A 268 -0.02 -4.79 8.95
N ILE A 269 -1.17 -4.99 9.59
CA ILE A 269 -2.46 -5.29 8.93
C ILE A 269 -3.37 -4.06 9.01
N CYS A 270 -4.05 -3.74 7.90
CA CYS A 270 -5.11 -2.73 7.84
C CYS A 270 -6.51 -3.34 7.93
N SER A 271 -6.75 -4.41 7.18
CA SER A 271 -8.06 -5.03 7.01
C SER A 271 -7.90 -6.51 6.70
N THR A 272 -8.94 -7.30 7.00
CA THR A 272 -8.96 -8.75 6.80
C THR A 272 -10.23 -9.17 6.06
N ASN A 273 -10.11 -10.16 5.18
CA ASN A 273 -11.20 -10.58 4.31
C ASN A 273 -12.32 -11.32 5.08
N PRO A 274 -13.58 -10.84 5.07
CA PRO A 274 -14.71 -11.56 5.69
C PRO A 274 -15.06 -12.89 5.01
N GLU A 275 -14.83 -13.00 3.70
CA GLU A 275 -15.34 -14.06 2.83
C GLU A 275 -14.30 -15.15 2.51
N PHE A 276 -13.02 -14.91 2.84
CA PHE A 276 -11.93 -15.86 2.61
C PHE A 276 -11.31 -16.30 3.93
N TYR A 277 -11.60 -17.54 4.34
CA TYR A 277 -11.07 -18.15 5.55
C TYR A 277 -10.82 -19.64 5.33
N HIS A 278 -9.62 -20.12 5.66
CA HIS A 278 -9.27 -21.54 5.62
C HIS A 278 -8.62 -21.98 6.93
N ARG A 279 -8.96 -23.18 7.42
CA ARG A 279 -8.15 -23.87 8.45
C ARG A 279 -7.27 -24.91 7.77
N ILE A 280 -5.96 -24.79 7.98
CA ILE A 280 -4.94 -25.70 7.44
C ILE A 280 -4.13 -26.24 8.62
N ASN A 281 -4.19 -27.54 8.86
CA ASN A 281 -3.40 -28.22 9.90
C ASN A 281 -2.53 -29.31 9.26
N ARG A 282 -1.41 -29.64 9.92
CA ARG A 282 -0.58 -30.81 9.58
C ARG A 282 -0.68 -31.82 10.73
N THR A 283 -1.29 -32.97 10.48
CA THR A 283 -1.52 -34.02 11.50
C THR A 283 -0.43 -35.10 11.52
N LEU A 284 0.41 -35.16 10.48
CA LEU A 284 1.58 -36.02 10.40
C LEU A 284 2.70 -35.29 9.62
N GLY A 285 3.95 -35.51 10.02
CA GLY A 285 5.14 -34.95 9.38
C GLY A 285 5.58 -33.60 9.95
N THR A 286 6.79 -33.17 9.56
CA THR A 286 7.47 -31.96 10.08
C THR A 286 8.08 -31.08 8.97
N THR A 287 7.92 -31.49 7.71
CA THR A 287 8.54 -30.83 6.55
C THR A 287 7.82 -29.52 6.23
N ALA A 288 8.57 -28.43 6.10
CA ALA A 288 8.03 -27.17 5.57
C ALA A 288 7.38 -27.38 4.19
N ALA A 289 6.41 -26.55 3.84
CA ALA A 289 5.75 -26.58 2.55
C ALA A 289 5.46 -25.17 2.04
N ASP A 290 5.37 -25.02 0.73
CA ASP A 290 4.77 -23.84 0.13
C ASP A 290 3.23 -23.99 0.19
N ILE A 291 2.53 -22.96 0.66
CA ILE A 291 1.06 -22.89 0.64
C ILE A 291 0.65 -21.83 -0.40
N THR A 292 -0.18 -22.21 -1.35
CA THR A 292 -0.76 -21.29 -2.34
C THR A 292 -2.27 -21.19 -2.14
N PHE A 293 -2.73 -19.99 -1.81
CA PHE A 293 -4.12 -19.61 -1.62
C PHE A 293 -4.70 -19.09 -2.93
N PHE A 294 -5.83 -19.62 -3.41
CA PHE A 294 -6.48 -19.21 -4.65
C PHE A 294 -7.79 -18.49 -4.37
N TYR A 295 -7.92 -17.25 -4.85
CA TYR A 295 -9.05 -16.36 -4.60
C TYR A 295 -9.47 -15.64 -5.87
N ASN A 296 -10.72 -15.18 -5.93
CA ASN A 296 -11.32 -14.53 -7.09
C ASN A 296 -11.58 -13.05 -6.79
N ILE A 297 -10.79 -12.17 -7.41
CA ILE A 297 -10.83 -10.71 -7.20
C ILE A 297 -12.24 -10.13 -7.31
N ALA A 298 -13.08 -10.62 -8.21
CA ALA A 298 -14.43 -10.09 -8.43
C ALA A 298 -15.43 -10.42 -7.31
N SER A 299 -15.10 -11.37 -6.42
CA SER A 299 -15.96 -11.80 -5.31
C SER A 299 -15.32 -11.64 -3.94
N ASP A 300 -14.00 -11.73 -3.85
CA ASP A 300 -13.24 -11.58 -2.60
C ASP A 300 -12.64 -10.18 -2.44
N GLY A 301 -12.49 -9.42 -3.53
CA GLY A 301 -11.63 -8.22 -3.59
C GLY A 301 -10.17 -8.56 -3.91
N GLN A 302 -9.36 -7.50 -4.11
CA GLN A 302 -7.91 -7.62 -4.27
C GLN A 302 -7.24 -7.47 -2.89
N TRP A 303 -6.25 -8.32 -2.61
CA TRP A 303 -5.53 -8.38 -1.35
C TRP A 303 -4.03 -8.49 -1.62
N SER A 304 -3.20 -7.85 -0.80
CA SER A 304 -1.74 -7.94 -0.92
C SER A 304 -1.12 -9.14 -0.20
N ASN A 305 -1.76 -9.73 0.81
CA ASN A 305 -1.09 -10.69 1.69
C ASN A 305 -2.04 -11.66 2.44
N THR A 306 -1.49 -12.55 3.25
CA THR A 306 -2.22 -13.54 4.08
C THR A 306 -1.66 -13.57 5.51
N SER A 307 -2.55 -13.75 6.47
CA SER A 307 -2.23 -13.85 7.91
C SER A 307 -2.60 -15.21 8.46
N GLN A 308 -1.91 -15.64 9.51
CA GLN A 308 -2.30 -16.78 10.34
C GLN A 308 -2.73 -16.28 11.73
N TRP A 309 -3.72 -16.94 12.31
CA TRP A 309 -4.05 -16.78 13.72
C TRP A 309 -3.24 -17.77 14.57
N ASN A 310 -2.20 -17.32 15.29
CA ASN A 310 -1.82 -17.96 16.56
C ASN A 310 -0.79 -17.25 17.46
N SER A 311 -0.99 -17.47 18.77
CA SER A 311 -0.04 -17.76 19.85
C SER A 311 1.46 -17.88 19.49
N PRO A 312 2.41 -17.30 20.28
CA PRO A 312 2.34 -17.14 21.75
C PRO A 312 1.79 -15.82 22.31
N ASN A 313 1.65 -14.77 21.48
CA ASN A 313 1.46 -13.40 21.99
C ASN A 313 0.01 -12.86 21.92
N GLY A 314 -0.99 -13.74 21.88
CA GLY A 314 -2.40 -13.36 22.03
C GLY A 314 -3.34 -13.82 20.91
N SER A 315 -4.62 -13.49 21.08
CA SER A 315 -5.72 -13.82 20.18
C SER A 315 -5.80 -12.82 19.03
N MET A 316 -4.86 -12.90 18.07
CA MET A 316 -4.77 -11.96 16.94
C MET A 316 -4.24 -12.57 15.65
N TRP A 317 -4.59 -11.96 14.52
CA TRP A 317 -4.05 -12.24 13.20
C TRP A 317 -2.64 -11.66 13.06
N ASN A 318 -1.69 -12.51 12.67
CA ASN A 318 -0.30 -12.12 12.42
C ASN A 318 0.01 -12.30 10.93
N SER A 319 0.56 -11.26 10.30
CA SER A 319 0.98 -11.26 8.90
C SER A 319 2.04 -12.33 8.67
N LEU A 320 1.91 -13.09 7.57
CA LEU A 320 2.97 -14.01 7.17
C LEU A 320 4.15 -13.30 6.48
N GLY A 321 4.14 -11.97 6.40
CA GLY A 321 5.24 -11.17 5.87
C GLY A 321 5.43 -11.38 4.37
N LEU A 322 6.64 -11.77 3.94
CA LEU A 322 6.94 -11.98 2.52
C LEU A 322 6.16 -13.17 1.93
N VAL A 323 5.42 -12.87 0.86
CA VAL A 323 4.63 -13.77 0.01
C VAL A 323 4.85 -13.44 -1.46
N ASN A 324 4.53 -14.36 -2.36
CA ASN A 324 4.50 -14.10 -3.80
C ASN A 324 3.04 -13.95 -4.25
N ILE A 325 2.70 -12.83 -4.88
CA ILE A 325 1.39 -12.62 -5.52
C ILE A 325 1.48 -13.04 -6.99
N GLY A 326 0.45 -13.68 -7.51
CA GLY A 326 0.35 -14.06 -8.91
C GLY A 326 -1.08 -14.33 -9.36
N SER A 327 -1.21 -15.07 -10.46
CA SER A 327 -2.49 -15.59 -10.95
C SER A 327 -2.34 -16.99 -11.54
N SER A 328 -3.44 -17.73 -11.60
CA SER A 328 -3.50 -19.06 -12.18
C SER A 328 -4.93 -19.35 -12.64
N GLY A 329 -5.11 -19.56 -13.95
CA GLY A 329 -6.45 -19.59 -14.54
C GLY A 329 -7.22 -18.30 -14.24
N ASN A 330 -8.43 -18.45 -13.69
CA ASN A 330 -9.30 -17.33 -13.30
C ASN A 330 -9.09 -16.84 -11.84
N PHE A 331 -8.06 -17.34 -11.15
CA PHE A 331 -7.76 -16.99 -9.76
C PHE A 331 -6.56 -16.07 -9.65
N ALA A 332 -6.63 -15.13 -8.72
CA ALA A 332 -5.45 -14.54 -8.11
C ALA A 332 -4.87 -15.52 -7.09
N THR A 333 -3.56 -15.48 -6.89
CA THR A 333 -2.85 -16.37 -5.97
C THR A 333 -1.97 -15.59 -5.01
N ILE A 334 -1.98 -16.00 -3.74
CA ILE A 334 -1.00 -15.59 -2.74
C ILE A 334 -0.27 -16.85 -2.29
N LYS A 335 1.05 -16.87 -2.47
CA LYS A 335 1.90 -18.02 -2.13
C LYS A 335 2.80 -17.66 -0.96
N LYS A 336 2.61 -18.32 0.19
CA LYS A 336 3.58 -18.33 1.28
C LYS A 336 4.56 -19.48 1.08
N SER A 337 5.84 -19.15 0.85
CA SER A 337 6.88 -20.17 0.70
C SER A 337 7.51 -20.60 2.02
N ALA A 338 7.99 -21.85 2.05
CA ALA A 338 8.70 -22.48 3.17
C ALA A 338 7.97 -22.37 4.53
N PHE A 339 6.64 -22.42 4.52
CA PHE A 339 5.84 -22.35 5.74
C PHE A 339 5.97 -23.66 6.54
N ASN A 340 6.21 -23.57 7.85
CA ASN A 340 6.33 -24.75 8.72
C ASN A 340 5.50 -24.67 10.01
N SER A 341 4.91 -23.51 10.32
CA SER A 341 4.15 -23.24 11.55
C SER A 341 2.69 -23.75 11.46
N PHE A 342 2.49 -24.95 10.93
CA PHE A 342 1.18 -25.60 10.92
C PHE A 342 0.75 -25.88 12.36
N GLY A 343 -0.38 -25.31 12.80
CA GLY A 343 -0.83 -25.45 14.17
C GLY A 343 -1.23 -26.89 14.51
N ASN A 344 -0.92 -27.32 15.74
CA ASN A 344 -1.29 -28.64 16.27
C ASN A 344 -2.82 -28.78 16.46
N SER A 345 -3.54 -27.66 16.50
CA SER A 345 -5.00 -27.61 16.47
C SER A 345 -5.47 -26.25 15.94
N SER A 346 -6.14 -26.24 14.80
CA SER A 346 -7.08 -25.18 14.41
C SER A 346 -6.50 -23.78 14.20
N THR A 347 -5.36 -23.64 13.50
CA THR A 347 -4.90 -22.29 13.09
C THR A 347 -5.49 -21.90 11.75
N PRO A 348 -6.42 -20.93 11.68
CA PRO A 348 -6.89 -20.41 10.41
C PRO A 348 -5.93 -19.43 9.75
N PHE A 349 -6.20 -19.24 8.47
CA PHE A 349 -5.58 -18.31 7.55
C PHE A 349 -6.66 -17.41 6.93
N ILE A 350 -6.33 -16.14 6.74
CA ILE A 350 -7.21 -15.10 6.18
C ILE A 350 -6.40 -14.27 5.19
N LEU A 351 -7.03 -13.72 4.16
CA LEU A 351 -6.38 -12.68 3.34
C LEU A 351 -6.42 -11.34 4.10
N HIS A 352 -5.36 -10.55 3.95
CA HIS A 352 -5.27 -9.23 4.57
C HIS A 352 -4.61 -8.21 3.64
N GLU A 353 -4.89 -6.94 3.91
CA GLU A 353 -4.19 -5.84 3.26
C GLU A 353 -3.06 -5.34 4.17
N THR A 354 -1.84 -5.36 3.64
CA THR A 354 -0.63 -4.97 4.37
C THR A 354 -0.57 -3.45 4.52
N ARG A 355 -0.31 -2.97 5.73
CA ARG A 355 -0.12 -1.54 6.01
C ARG A 355 1.12 -1.00 5.29
N PRO A 356 0.99 0.07 4.48
CA PRO A 356 2.14 0.77 3.93
C PRO A 356 3.08 1.23 5.05
N ALA A 357 4.37 1.30 4.74
CA ALA A 357 5.34 1.92 5.62
C ALA A 357 4.94 3.39 5.89
N ALA A 358 5.26 3.90 7.09
CA ALA A 358 5.12 5.33 7.35
C ALA A 358 5.98 6.11 6.34
N PRO A 359 5.43 7.13 5.63
CA PRO A 359 6.20 7.86 4.65
C PRO A 359 7.40 8.59 5.26
N SER A 360 8.53 8.59 4.57
CA SER A 360 9.60 9.55 4.82
C SER A 360 9.36 10.83 4.02
N LEU A 361 9.81 11.97 4.56
CA LEU A 361 9.60 13.30 3.99
C LEU A 361 10.91 13.91 3.50
N THR A 362 10.86 14.62 2.37
CA THR A 362 11.98 15.37 1.79
C THR A 362 11.54 16.79 1.40
N GLY A 363 12.48 17.73 1.49
CA GLY A 363 12.33 19.16 1.23
C GLY A 363 13.35 19.95 2.06
N ASP A 364 13.26 21.27 2.09
CA ASP A 364 14.17 22.10 2.90
C ASP A 364 13.62 22.33 4.30
N GLN A 365 14.50 22.23 5.30
CA GLN A 365 14.18 22.41 6.72
C GLN A 365 14.58 23.78 7.29
N LEU A 366 15.36 24.57 6.55
CA LEU A 366 15.73 25.94 6.92
C LEU A 366 15.36 26.82 5.73
N ILE A 367 14.42 27.74 5.96
CA ILE A 367 13.78 28.51 4.90
C ILE A 367 13.48 29.94 5.38
N CYS A 368 13.17 30.81 4.44
CA CYS A 368 12.81 32.19 4.70
C CYS A 368 11.35 32.34 5.13
N SER A 369 11.05 33.28 6.03
CA SER A 369 9.67 33.62 6.38
C SER A 369 8.89 34.08 5.15
N ASN A 370 7.63 33.66 5.04
CA ASN A 370 6.78 33.90 3.86
C ASN A 370 7.30 33.26 2.55
N ALA A 371 8.15 32.23 2.61
CA ALA A 371 8.54 31.44 1.44
C ALA A 371 7.50 30.36 1.09
N GLN A 372 7.40 30.05 -0.21
CA GLN A 372 6.61 28.94 -0.75
C GLN A 372 7.53 27.78 -1.12
N MET A 373 7.33 26.61 -0.53
CA MET A 373 8.23 25.45 -0.66
C MET A 373 7.47 24.17 -1.03
N ASP A 374 8.10 23.34 -1.87
CA ASP A 374 7.61 22.00 -2.22
C ASP A 374 8.22 20.93 -1.31
N TYR A 375 7.37 20.02 -0.82
CA TYR A 375 7.77 18.83 -0.05
C TYR A 375 7.26 17.57 -0.74
N ALA A 376 7.99 16.46 -0.58
CA ALA A 376 7.63 15.16 -1.14
C ALA A 376 7.62 14.05 -0.08
N ALA A 377 6.75 13.07 -0.27
CA ALA A 377 6.64 11.88 0.55
C ALA A 377 7.15 10.64 -0.22
N SER A 378 7.79 9.70 0.47
CA SER A 378 8.01 8.35 -0.08
C SER A 378 6.67 7.62 -0.22
N GLY A 379 6.53 6.79 -1.25
CA GLY A 379 5.31 5.98 -1.48
C GLY A 379 5.03 5.83 -2.98
N SER A 380 3.81 5.43 -3.32
CA SER A 380 3.39 5.38 -4.73
C SER A 380 2.83 6.73 -5.20
N SER A 381 3.08 7.08 -6.46
CA SER A 381 2.43 8.23 -7.13
C SER A 381 0.95 7.99 -7.46
N THR A 382 0.47 6.74 -7.33
CA THR A 382 -0.95 6.36 -7.48
C THR A 382 -1.72 6.35 -6.15
N SER A 383 -1.04 6.54 -5.02
CA SER A 383 -1.67 6.66 -3.70
C SER A 383 -2.25 8.05 -3.48
N THR A 384 -3.21 8.14 -2.56
CA THR A 384 -3.72 9.41 -2.02
C THR A 384 -2.96 9.73 -0.73
N TYR A 385 -2.63 10.99 -0.50
CA TYR A 385 -1.91 11.42 0.70
C TYR A 385 -2.75 12.39 1.52
N THR A 386 -2.58 12.38 2.84
CA THR A 386 -3.21 13.37 3.73
C THR A 386 -2.12 14.13 4.47
N TRP A 387 -1.91 15.39 4.10
CA TRP A 387 -0.89 16.26 4.68
C TRP A 387 -1.45 17.11 5.82
N THR A 388 -0.77 17.13 6.96
CA THR A 388 -1.05 18.03 8.09
C THR A 388 0.11 18.98 8.26
N VAL A 389 -0.18 20.29 8.33
CA VAL A 389 0.83 21.36 8.39
C VAL A 389 0.48 22.31 9.54
N THR A 390 1.51 22.68 10.32
CA THR A 390 1.43 23.71 11.36
C THR A 390 2.46 24.79 11.04
N GLY A 391 2.08 26.08 11.10
CA GLY A 391 2.96 27.22 10.76
C GLY A 391 2.95 27.64 9.29
N GLY A 392 2.25 26.91 8.42
CA GLY A 392 2.07 27.20 7.00
C GLY A 392 0.72 26.72 6.47
N THR A 393 0.40 27.06 5.23
CA THR A 393 -0.85 26.71 4.54
C THR A 393 -0.54 25.93 3.25
N ILE A 394 -1.22 24.81 3.04
CA ILE A 394 -1.11 24.06 1.77
C ILE A 394 -1.74 24.87 0.64
N THR A 395 -0.97 25.18 -0.41
CA THR A 395 -1.44 25.96 -1.57
C THR A 395 -1.78 25.09 -2.77
N THR A 396 -1.06 23.98 -2.99
CA THR A 396 -1.37 23.05 -4.10
C THR A 396 -1.22 21.58 -3.72
N LYS A 397 -1.90 20.72 -4.49
CA LYS A 397 -1.76 19.25 -4.47
C LYS A 397 -1.95 18.56 -3.09
N PRO A 398 -2.94 18.94 -2.26
CA PRO A 398 -3.10 18.41 -0.88
C PRO A 398 -3.29 16.88 -0.78
N ASN A 399 -3.59 16.21 -1.89
CA ASN A 399 -3.89 14.78 -1.95
C ASN A 399 -2.83 13.95 -2.71
N GLN A 400 -1.70 14.55 -3.10
CA GLN A 400 -0.67 13.91 -3.93
C GLN A 400 0.63 13.65 -3.15
N GLN A 401 1.54 12.88 -3.75
CA GLN A 401 2.87 12.57 -3.22
C GLN A 401 3.77 13.80 -3.02
N THR A 402 3.45 14.93 -3.66
CA THR A 402 4.11 16.23 -3.48
C THR A 402 3.09 17.27 -3.07
N VAL A 403 3.44 18.14 -2.13
CA VAL A 403 2.61 19.24 -1.64
C VAL A 403 3.40 20.55 -1.69
N THR A 404 2.71 21.65 -2.03
CA THR A 404 3.29 23.00 -1.94
C THR A 404 2.73 23.71 -0.71
N ILE A 405 3.61 24.28 0.12
CA ILE A 405 3.25 24.96 1.37
C ILE A 405 3.73 26.42 1.31
N GLU A 406 2.81 27.35 1.58
CA GLU A 406 3.12 28.74 1.90
C GLU A 406 3.40 28.85 3.40
N TRP A 407 4.61 29.22 3.78
CA TRP A 407 5.00 29.36 5.18
C TRP A 407 4.69 30.76 5.72
N GLY A 408 4.39 30.87 7.02
CA GLY A 408 4.15 32.16 7.66
C GLY A 408 5.43 32.78 8.24
N THR A 409 5.29 33.35 9.44
CA THR A 409 6.39 33.84 10.29
C THR A 409 6.52 33.07 11.62
N ALA A 410 5.64 32.09 11.86
CA ALA A 410 5.62 31.31 13.09
C ALA A 410 6.56 30.12 12.99
N SER A 411 7.62 30.12 13.80
CA SER A 411 8.67 29.09 13.84
C SER A 411 8.69 28.37 15.19
N PRO A 412 8.89 27.03 15.24
CA PRO A 412 9.04 26.13 14.10
C PRO A 412 7.69 25.82 13.43
N GLY A 413 7.75 25.62 12.11
CA GLY A 413 6.72 24.91 11.35
C GLY A 413 6.90 23.39 11.47
N SER A 414 5.85 22.63 11.16
CA SER A 414 5.92 21.16 11.14
C SER A 414 5.00 20.53 10.10
N ILE A 415 5.46 19.45 9.47
CA ILE A 415 4.69 18.64 8.53
C ILE A 415 4.57 17.20 9.04
N THR A 416 3.39 16.60 8.92
CA THR A 416 3.20 15.13 8.94
C THR A 416 2.32 14.70 7.76
N VAL A 417 2.49 13.46 7.30
CA VAL A 417 1.71 12.90 6.20
C VAL A 417 1.31 11.44 6.45
N THR A 418 0.14 11.03 5.97
CA THR A 418 -0.26 9.63 5.80
C THR A 418 -0.45 9.29 4.32
N GLU A 419 -0.24 8.03 3.95
CA GLU A 419 -0.48 7.47 2.61
C GLU A 419 -1.66 6.48 2.65
N VAL A 420 -2.59 6.60 1.70
CA VAL A 420 -3.66 5.64 1.43
C VAL A 420 -3.44 5.06 0.03
N THR A 421 -3.23 3.75 -0.08
CA THR A 421 -2.97 3.10 -1.38
C THR A 421 -4.17 3.19 -2.31
N SER A 422 -3.95 2.99 -3.62
CA SER A 422 -4.97 3.18 -4.67
C SER A 422 -6.23 2.28 -4.56
N GLY A 423 -6.25 1.32 -3.63
CA GLY A 423 -7.47 0.56 -3.29
C GLY A 423 -8.38 1.27 -2.27
N GLY A 424 -7.90 2.28 -1.55
CA GLY A 424 -8.65 3.01 -0.53
C GLY A 424 -8.86 2.25 0.80
N PHE A 425 -8.35 1.02 0.91
CA PHE A 425 -8.65 0.11 2.03
C PHE A 425 -7.71 0.25 3.24
N CYS A 426 -6.64 1.05 3.13
CA CYS A 426 -5.53 0.96 4.06
C CYS A 426 -4.70 2.25 4.11
N GLU A 427 -4.62 2.84 5.32
CA GLU A 427 -3.83 4.03 5.63
C GLU A 427 -2.53 3.65 6.37
N SER A 428 -1.43 4.28 5.98
CA SER A 428 -0.13 4.15 6.66
C SER A 428 -0.20 4.69 8.09
N LEU A 429 0.83 4.40 8.89
CA LEU A 429 1.08 5.26 10.06
C LEU A 429 1.54 6.65 9.57
N ALA A 430 1.28 7.69 10.35
CA ALA A 430 1.78 9.02 10.07
C ALA A 430 3.31 9.03 10.01
N SER A 431 3.87 9.83 9.12
CA SER A 431 5.31 10.11 9.07
C SER A 431 5.83 10.61 10.42
N ALA A 432 7.14 10.49 10.65
CA ALA A 432 7.78 11.30 11.67
C ALA A 432 7.50 12.79 11.41
N SER A 433 7.40 13.59 12.48
CA SER A 433 7.20 15.04 12.36
C SER A 433 8.42 15.69 11.70
N TYR A 434 8.21 16.33 10.56
CA TYR A 434 9.23 17.02 9.80
C TYR A 434 9.24 18.49 10.20
N VAL A 435 10.23 18.86 11.00
CA VAL A 435 10.36 20.21 11.55
C VAL A 435 10.99 21.14 10.51
N VAL A 436 10.41 22.33 10.35
CA VAL A 436 10.88 23.39 9.45
C VAL A 436 11.14 24.64 10.28
N ILE A 437 12.35 25.19 10.17
CA ILE A 437 12.78 26.42 10.82
C ILE A 437 12.63 27.55 9.82
N LEU A 438 11.84 28.56 10.20
CA LEU A 438 11.64 29.77 9.42
C LEU A 438 12.57 30.84 9.99
N ASP A 439 13.47 31.38 9.17
CA ASP A 439 14.32 32.52 9.52
C ASP A 439 13.59 33.83 9.22
N SER A 440 13.89 34.86 10.02
CA SER A 440 13.42 36.22 9.74
C SER A 440 14.15 36.77 8.53
N ASN A 441 13.41 37.25 7.53
CA ASN A 441 14.02 37.94 6.39
C ASN A 441 14.83 39.15 6.89
N PRO A 442 16.01 39.41 6.32
CA PRO A 442 16.67 40.68 6.54
C PRO A 442 15.83 41.81 5.94
N VAL A 443 16.07 43.03 6.42
CA VAL A 443 15.53 44.25 5.82
C VAL A 443 16.72 45.14 5.53
N ALA A 444 17.06 45.32 4.26
CA ALA A 444 18.21 46.10 3.84
C ALA A 444 17.89 47.60 3.98
N ASP A 445 18.67 48.31 4.80
CA ASP A 445 18.55 49.76 4.99
C ASP A 445 19.93 50.38 5.19
N PHE A 446 20.17 51.54 4.57
CA PHE A 446 21.39 52.31 4.77
C PHE A 446 21.18 53.80 4.50
N ASN A 447 22.02 54.62 5.12
CA ASN A 447 22.15 56.03 4.80
C ASN A 447 23.59 56.36 4.39
N THR A 448 23.77 57.54 3.77
CA THR A 448 25.06 57.98 3.26
C THR A 448 25.43 59.36 3.79
N THR A 449 26.73 59.55 4.05
CA THR A 449 27.31 60.84 4.42
C THR A 449 28.41 61.21 3.43
N PHE A 450 28.35 62.43 2.94
CA PHE A 450 29.26 62.95 1.91
C PHE A 450 30.38 63.77 2.56
N SER A 451 31.60 63.61 2.05
CA SER A 451 32.80 64.26 2.57
C SER A 451 33.86 64.41 1.47
N GLY A 452 34.90 65.20 1.76
CA GLY A 452 35.96 65.48 0.80
C GLY A 452 35.51 66.34 -0.41
N PRO A 453 36.44 66.63 -1.34
CA PRO A 453 36.20 67.56 -2.43
C PRO A 453 35.05 67.10 -3.33
N LEU A 454 34.12 68.00 -3.62
CA LEU A 454 32.96 67.78 -4.50
C LEU A 454 32.09 66.56 -4.10
N SER A 455 32.07 66.22 -2.80
CA SER A 455 31.35 65.08 -2.25
C SER A 455 31.89 63.70 -2.67
N GLN A 456 33.13 63.61 -3.17
CA GLN A 456 33.69 62.39 -3.76
C GLN A 456 33.93 61.23 -2.75
N HIS A 457 34.06 61.51 -1.45
CA HIS A 457 34.22 60.48 -0.42
C HIS A 457 32.89 60.24 0.30
N VAL A 458 32.27 59.08 0.02
CA VAL A 458 30.96 58.70 0.55
C VAL A 458 31.14 57.57 1.56
N SER A 459 30.67 57.80 2.78
CA SER A 459 30.60 56.78 3.82
C SER A 459 29.19 56.23 3.91
N PHE A 460 29.07 54.90 3.97
CA PHE A 460 27.81 54.16 4.03
C PHE A 460 27.61 53.62 5.44
N GLN A 461 26.48 53.95 6.05
CA GLN A 461 26.09 53.47 7.37
C GLN A 461 24.91 52.51 7.21
N ASP A 462 25.16 51.23 7.48
CA ASP A 462 24.16 50.18 7.56
C ASP A 462 23.19 50.42 8.72
N ASN A 463 21.90 50.25 8.46
CA ASN A 463 20.82 50.25 9.46
C ASN A 463 19.96 48.98 9.34
N SER A 464 20.42 47.98 8.59
CA SER A 464 19.65 46.80 8.23
C SER A 464 19.26 45.93 9.42
N LEU A 465 18.09 45.30 9.33
CA LEU A 465 17.60 44.38 10.35
C LEU A 465 17.86 42.93 9.94
N ASN A 466 18.10 42.06 10.93
CA ASN A 466 18.32 40.60 10.80
C ASN A 466 19.46 40.18 9.84
N GLY A 467 20.37 41.10 9.49
CA GLY A 467 21.55 40.82 8.67
C GLY A 467 22.70 40.16 9.43
N ALA A 468 23.45 39.32 8.73
CA ALA A 468 24.67 38.65 9.20
C ALA A 468 25.87 38.83 8.26
N SER A 469 25.61 39.01 6.96
CA SER A 469 26.60 39.37 5.94
C SER A 469 26.07 40.51 5.06
N TRP A 470 27.01 41.31 4.54
CA TRP A 470 26.73 42.46 3.68
C TRP A 470 27.55 42.33 2.39
N PHE A 471 26.96 42.68 1.27
CA PHE A 471 27.63 42.89 0.00
C PHE A 471 27.21 44.24 -0.59
N TRP A 472 28.20 45.09 -0.85
CA TRP A 472 28.03 46.40 -1.44
C TRP A 472 28.54 46.40 -2.88
N ASP A 473 27.76 46.93 -3.80
CA ASP A 473 28.22 47.43 -5.09
C ASP A 473 28.04 48.95 -5.11
N PHE A 474 29.12 49.70 -5.31
CA PHE A 474 29.06 51.16 -5.27
C PHE A 474 28.61 51.80 -6.60
N GLY A 475 28.38 51.00 -7.65
CA GLY A 475 27.98 51.45 -8.97
C GLY A 475 29.12 52.01 -9.84
N ASP A 476 30.33 52.12 -9.28
CA ASP A 476 31.55 52.54 -10.00
C ASP A 476 32.47 51.36 -10.37
N GLY A 477 31.99 50.13 -10.20
CA GLY A 477 32.74 48.89 -10.42
C GLY A 477 33.57 48.43 -9.21
N LYS A 478 33.48 49.11 -8.06
CA LYS A 478 34.05 48.65 -6.79
C LYS A 478 32.97 48.04 -5.89
N THR A 479 33.39 47.10 -5.05
CA THR A 479 32.53 46.40 -4.08
C THR A 479 33.14 46.37 -2.69
N SER A 480 32.33 46.00 -1.68
CA SER A 480 32.82 45.76 -0.31
C SER A 480 31.97 44.72 0.42
N THR A 481 32.53 44.07 1.44
CA THR A 481 31.83 43.16 2.36
C THR A 481 31.87 43.63 3.82
N ALA A 482 32.40 44.83 4.08
CA ALA A 482 32.33 45.45 5.39
C ALA A 482 30.90 45.95 5.67
N GLN A 483 30.44 45.88 6.93
CA GLN A 483 29.13 46.40 7.32
C GLN A 483 28.98 47.91 7.02
N ASN A 484 29.99 48.71 7.39
CA ASN A 484 29.98 50.17 7.22
C ASN A 484 31.20 50.62 6.39
N PRO A 485 31.14 50.51 5.05
CA PRO A 485 32.26 50.87 4.19
C PRO A 485 32.28 52.36 3.83
N SER A 486 33.38 52.80 3.22
CA SER A 486 33.42 54.05 2.46
C SER A 486 33.96 53.80 1.05
N ASN A 487 33.46 54.57 0.08
CA ASN A 487 33.99 54.58 -1.29
C ASN A 487 34.43 55.99 -1.68
N TYR A 488 35.49 56.05 -2.50
CA TYR A 488 35.94 57.26 -3.17
C TYR A 488 35.59 57.19 -4.65
N TYR A 489 34.66 58.04 -5.09
CA TYR A 489 34.22 58.13 -6.47
C TYR A 489 35.18 59.01 -7.27
N SER A 490 35.91 58.38 -8.17
CA SER A 490 36.96 59.06 -8.95
C SER A 490 36.42 60.12 -9.90
N ASN A 491 35.20 59.97 -10.42
CA ASN A 491 34.62 60.87 -11.42
C ASN A 491 33.26 61.38 -10.93
N SER A 492 32.79 62.48 -11.53
CA SER A 492 31.43 62.95 -11.35
C SER A 492 30.42 62.10 -12.10
N GLY A 493 29.16 62.15 -11.64
CA GLY A 493 28.06 61.39 -12.21
C GLY A 493 27.10 60.89 -11.13
N THR A 494 26.06 60.21 -11.59
CA THR A 494 25.11 59.48 -10.73
C THR A 494 25.51 58.00 -10.71
N TYR A 495 25.70 57.46 -9.52
CA TYR A 495 26.05 56.06 -9.28
C TYR A 495 24.93 55.39 -8.48
N THR A 496 24.50 54.19 -8.88
CA THR A 496 23.55 53.41 -8.09
C THR A 496 24.32 52.55 -7.10
N ALA A 497 24.36 52.97 -5.84
CA ALA A 497 24.93 52.14 -4.77
C ALA A 497 23.89 51.13 -4.31
N GLN A 498 24.25 49.86 -4.28
CA GLN A 498 23.41 48.74 -3.86
C GLN A 498 24.01 48.07 -2.62
N LEU A 499 23.15 47.79 -1.65
CA LEU A 499 23.42 46.92 -0.51
C LEU A 499 22.56 45.66 -0.64
N ILE A 500 23.21 44.49 -0.61
CA ILE A 500 22.58 43.20 -0.41
C ILE A 500 22.93 42.75 1.02
N VAL A 501 21.92 42.40 1.81
CA VAL A 501 22.09 41.85 3.16
C VAL A 501 21.56 40.43 3.19
N GLU A 502 22.32 39.52 3.77
CA GLU A 502 21.89 38.13 3.99
C GLU A 502 21.76 37.83 5.48
N SER A 503 20.73 37.06 5.86
CA SER A 503 20.56 36.49 7.20
C SER A 503 21.51 35.30 7.42
N PRO A 504 21.65 34.80 8.66
CA PRO A 504 22.46 33.62 8.95
C PRO A 504 22.12 32.36 8.13
N ASN A 505 20.88 32.26 7.64
CA ASN A 505 20.39 31.13 6.84
C ASN A 505 20.15 31.51 5.36
N SER A 506 20.90 32.48 4.84
CA SER A 506 20.94 32.86 3.42
C SER A 506 19.65 33.45 2.82
N CYS A 507 18.71 33.91 3.65
CA CYS A 507 17.64 34.79 3.18
C CYS A 507 18.22 36.17 2.89
N SER A 508 17.91 36.76 1.73
CA SER A 508 18.49 38.04 1.30
C SER A 508 17.45 39.12 1.06
N ASP A 509 17.85 40.37 1.29
CA ASP A 509 17.12 41.58 0.90
C ASP A 509 18.08 42.59 0.26
N THR A 510 17.56 43.55 -0.50
CA THR A 510 18.38 44.45 -1.31
C THR A 510 17.80 45.86 -1.38
N LEU A 511 18.62 46.86 -1.03
CA LEU A 511 18.31 48.28 -1.20
C LEU A 511 19.29 48.93 -2.19
N SER A 512 18.78 49.79 -3.07
CA SER A 512 19.59 50.61 -3.97
C SER A 512 19.27 52.10 -3.80
N LEU A 513 20.29 52.95 -3.69
CA LEU A 513 20.17 54.41 -3.61
C LEU A 513 21.05 55.11 -4.65
N GLU A 514 20.57 56.25 -5.19
CA GLU A 514 21.35 57.08 -6.11
C GLU A 514 22.34 57.99 -5.35
N ILE A 515 23.61 57.90 -5.71
CA ILE A 515 24.73 58.67 -5.19
C ILE A 515 25.16 59.67 -6.25
N ASN A 516 24.95 60.95 -5.99
CA ASN A 516 25.26 62.03 -6.93
C ASN A 516 26.59 62.70 -6.57
N ILE A 517 27.59 62.54 -7.43
CA ILE A 517 28.94 63.11 -7.27
C ILE A 517 29.09 64.30 -8.21
N ASN A 518 29.34 65.47 -7.62
CA ASN A 518 29.31 66.73 -8.36
C ASN A 518 30.55 66.88 -9.26
N GLU A 519 30.34 67.35 -10.50
CA GLU A 519 31.42 67.73 -11.42
C GLU A 519 32.08 69.05 -11.00
N ASP A 520 31.31 69.92 -10.36
CA ASP A 520 31.70 71.30 -10.14
C ASP A 520 31.09 71.84 -8.83
N ALA A 521 31.77 72.81 -8.18
CA ALA A 521 31.27 73.39 -6.94
C ALA A 521 30.00 74.21 -7.20
N ILE A 522 28.98 74.02 -6.37
CA ILE A 522 27.75 74.83 -6.42
C ILE A 522 28.06 76.19 -5.81
N VAL A 523 28.21 77.21 -6.67
CA VAL A 523 28.47 78.59 -6.27
C VAL A 523 27.20 79.42 -6.46
N PRO A 524 26.65 80.06 -5.41
CA PRO A 524 25.50 80.96 -5.54
C PRO A 524 25.78 82.12 -6.51
N ASN A 525 24.78 82.54 -7.28
CA ASN A 525 24.90 83.65 -8.25
C ASN A 525 24.22 84.95 -7.77
N VAL A 526 23.64 84.95 -6.57
CA VAL A 526 22.94 86.08 -5.96
C VAL A 526 23.03 86.01 -4.44
N PHE A 527 23.12 87.18 -3.79
CA PHE A 527 22.97 87.33 -2.34
C PHE A 527 22.46 88.75 -2.00
N SER A 528 21.84 88.90 -0.83
CA SER A 528 21.12 90.10 -0.40
C SER A 528 21.45 90.47 1.05
N PRO A 529 22.58 91.17 1.32
CA PRO A 529 22.98 91.62 2.66
C PRO A 529 22.04 92.72 3.21
N ASN A 530 20.85 92.32 3.66
CA ASN A 530 19.77 93.17 4.17
C ASN A 530 19.51 93.00 5.69
N GLY A 531 20.07 91.95 6.30
CA GLY A 531 19.95 91.59 7.71
C GLY A 531 18.75 90.72 8.09
N ASP A 532 18.06 90.10 7.12
CA ASP A 532 16.89 89.24 7.38
C ASP A 532 17.24 87.78 7.77
N GLY A 533 18.52 87.41 7.68
CA GLY A 533 19.05 86.08 7.99
C GLY A 533 19.11 85.13 6.80
N ASN A 534 18.51 85.47 5.65
CA ASN A 534 18.44 84.62 4.46
C ASN A 534 19.28 85.22 3.33
N ASN A 535 20.27 84.45 2.84
CA ASN A 535 21.16 84.87 1.75
C ASN A 535 21.89 86.21 2.00
N ASP A 536 22.05 86.62 3.27
CA ASP A 536 22.79 87.83 3.66
C ASP A 536 24.27 87.83 3.23
N MET A 537 24.83 86.65 3.00
CA MET A 537 26.27 86.46 2.78
C MET A 537 26.50 85.59 1.55
N PHE A 538 27.40 86.01 0.68
CA PHE A 538 27.92 85.15 -0.38
C PHE A 538 28.98 84.21 0.20
N TYR A 539 28.76 82.91 0.05
CA TYR A 539 29.69 81.85 0.43
C TYR A 539 29.47 80.63 -0.47
N ILE A 540 30.48 79.76 -0.53
CA ILE A 540 30.37 78.47 -1.18
C ILE A 540 30.01 77.46 -0.08
N PRO A 541 28.89 76.71 -0.19
CA PRO A 541 28.57 75.64 0.75
C PRO A 541 29.75 74.67 0.86
N ASN A 542 30.00 74.11 2.05
CA ASN A 542 31.20 73.31 2.31
C ASN A 542 31.31 72.11 1.34
N THR A 543 32.15 72.24 0.32
CA THR A 543 32.42 71.24 -0.71
C THR A 543 33.62 70.34 -0.36
N GLY A 544 34.18 70.43 0.85
CA GLY A 544 35.32 69.61 1.30
C GLY A 544 36.61 69.77 0.49
N MET A 545 36.78 70.89 -0.23
CA MET A 545 38.00 71.20 -0.99
C MET A 545 39.18 71.55 -0.06
N GLY A 546 40.41 71.37 -0.56
CA GLY A 546 41.66 71.51 0.20
C GLY A 546 42.10 72.97 0.39
N ASN A 547 43.33 73.31 -0.02
CA ASN A 547 43.75 74.71 -0.11
C ASN A 547 42.67 75.51 -0.86
N PHE A 548 42.17 76.59 -0.28
CA PHE A 548 41.01 77.34 -0.77
C PHE A 548 41.37 78.82 -0.87
N SER A 549 40.91 79.48 -1.94
CA SER A 549 40.95 80.92 -2.10
C SER A 549 39.76 81.36 -2.94
N ILE A 550 39.05 82.39 -2.49
CA ILE A 550 38.07 83.09 -3.30
C ILE A 550 38.40 84.57 -3.35
N GLU A 551 38.49 85.09 -4.57
CA GLU A 551 38.83 86.46 -4.90
C GLU A 551 37.61 87.13 -5.55
N ILE A 552 37.18 88.29 -5.07
CA ILE A 552 36.04 89.06 -5.61
C ILE A 552 36.55 90.33 -6.28
N TYR A 553 36.05 90.57 -7.48
CA TYR A 553 36.46 91.66 -8.37
C TYR A 553 35.26 92.53 -8.75
N ASN A 554 35.49 93.85 -8.80
CA ASN A 554 34.53 94.78 -9.38
C ASN A 554 34.53 94.73 -10.92
N ARG A 555 33.59 95.45 -11.55
CA ARG A 555 33.47 95.59 -13.02
C ARG A 555 34.70 96.13 -13.77
N TRP A 556 35.72 96.61 -13.05
CA TRP A 556 36.97 97.12 -13.60
C TRP A 556 38.15 96.15 -13.42
N GLY A 557 37.90 94.92 -12.94
CA GLY A 557 38.94 93.94 -12.65
C GLY A 557 39.80 94.29 -11.42
N THR A 558 39.35 95.21 -10.57
CA THR A 558 40.02 95.47 -9.28
C THR A 558 39.53 94.48 -8.23
N LYS A 559 40.45 93.76 -7.59
CA LYS A 559 40.14 92.89 -6.45
C LYS A 559 39.67 93.75 -5.27
N ILE A 560 38.45 93.52 -4.80
CA ILE A 560 37.82 94.28 -3.71
C ILE A 560 37.79 93.51 -2.38
N TRP A 561 37.77 92.18 -2.45
CA TRP A 561 37.71 91.29 -1.30
C TRP A 561 38.37 89.95 -1.64
N GLU A 562 38.93 89.28 -0.65
CA GLU A 562 39.45 87.91 -0.78
C GLU A 562 39.42 87.19 0.57
N THR A 563 39.36 85.86 0.54
CA THR A 563 39.63 85.00 1.69
C THR A 563 40.25 83.69 1.26
N THR A 564 41.13 83.13 2.09
CA THR A 564 41.62 81.75 2.01
C THR A 564 40.95 80.82 3.04
N ALA A 565 40.15 81.38 3.95
CA ALA A 565 39.41 80.63 4.96
C ALA A 565 37.98 80.34 4.43
N PRO A 566 37.57 79.07 4.27
CA PRO A 566 36.28 78.69 3.67
C PRO A 566 35.07 79.03 4.53
N GLU A 567 35.24 79.23 5.84
CA GLU A 567 34.19 79.69 6.76
C GLU A 567 33.92 81.20 6.67
N ILE A 568 34.86 81.98 6.12
CA ILE A 568 34.71 83.43 5.94
C ILE A 568 33.84 83.71 4.72
N ARG A 569 32.80 84.51 4.92
CA ARG A 569 31.77 84.81 3.91
C ARG A 569 31.81 86.29 3.53
N TRP A 570 31.39 86.61 2.31
CA TRP A 570 31.38 87.99 1.81
C TRP A 570 30.02 88.66 2.07
N ASP A 571 30.02 89.81 2.76
CA ASP A 571 28.83 90.61 3.09
C ASP A 571 28.60 91.80 2.12
N GLY A 572 29.37 91.85 1.04
CA GLY A 572 29.35 92.99 0.14
C GLY A 572 30.12 94.21 0.65
N ARG A 573 31.17 94.00 1.45
CA ARG A 573 32.19 95.02 1.77
C ARG A 573 33.53 94.73 1.12
N THR A 574 34.38 95.75 1.00
CA THR A 574 35.80 95.57 0.69
C THR A 574 36.55 94.92 1.86
N SER A 575 37.79 94.45 1.64
CA SER A 575 38.68 94.01 2.73
C SER A 575 38.96 95.10 3.78
N SER A 576 38.65 96.37 3.49
CA SER A 576 38.73 97.50 4.43
C SER A 576 37.40 97.84 5.13
N GLY A 577 36.34 97.05 4.93
CA GLY A 577 35.03 97.22 5.57
C GLY A 577 34.10 98.24 4.92
N ALA A 578 34.49 98.85 3.78
CA ALA A 578 33.65 99.79 3.05
C ALA A 578 32.59 99.05 2.22
N LEU A 579 31.34 99.49 2.28
CA LEU A 579 30.25 98.92 1.45
C LEU A 579 30.55 99.12 -0.04
N VAL A 580 30.43 98.06 -0.84
CA VAL A 580 30.42 98.19 -2.30
C VAL A 580 28.99 98.38 -2.81
N PRO A 581 28.75 99.09 -3.93
CA PRO A 581 27.41 99.30 -4.48
C PRO A 581 26.71 98.00 -4.90
N GLU A 582 25.40 98.05 -5.09
CA GLU A 582 24.66 96.99 -5.77
C GLU A 582 25.15 96.77 -7.21
N GLY A 583 24.98 95.54 -7.70
CA GLY A 583 25.34 95.14 -9.05
C GLY A 583 26.08 93.81 -9.12
N THR A 584 26.59 93.51 -10.32
CA THR A 584 27.30 92.26 -10.62
C THR A 584 28.78 92.37 -10.30
N TYR A 585 29.29 91.41 -9.54
CA TYR A 585 30.69 91.22 -9.20
C TYR A 585 31.19 89.90 -9.79
N PHE A 586 32.50 89.82 -10.05
CA PHE A 586 33.13 88.63 -10.60
C PHE A 586 33.88 87.91 -9.49
N PHE A 587 33.71 86.60 -9.37
CA PHE A 587 34.49 85.78 -8.45
C PHE A 587 35.50 84.93 -9.22
N ILE A 588 36.65 84.68 -8.61
CA ILE A 588 37.58 83.62 -8.97
C ILE A 588 37.76 82.76 -7.73
N LEU A 589 37.23 81.55 -7.80
CA LEU A 589 37.44 80.47 -6.84
C LEU A 589 38.60 79.63 -7.33
N LYS A 590 39.64 79.49 -6.52
CA LYS A 590 40.74 78.54 -6.67
C LYS A 590 40.71 77.60 -5.49
N ALA A 591 40.76 76.30 -5.72
CA ALA A 591 40.95 75.35 -4.65
C ALA A 591 41.76 74.12 -5.12
N GLU A 592 42.25 73.32 -4.19
CA GLU A 592 42.76 71.98 -4.50
C GLU A 592 41.65 70.94 -4.35
N ASN A 593 41.54 70.04 -5.33
CA ASN A 593 40.81 68.79 -5.18
C ASN A 593 41.81 67.61 -5.16
N ALA A 594 41.32 66.39 -4.92
CA ALA A 594 42.18 65.21 -4.76
C ALA A 594 42.94 64.77 -6.04
N LYS A 595 42.75 65.44 -7.18
CA LYS A 595 43.42 65.16 -8.46
C LYS A 595 44.23 66.32 -9.03
N ALA A 596 43.83 67.58 -8.82
CA ALA A 596 44.43 68.76 -9.45
C ALA A 596 44.04 70.08 -8.77
N ASP A 597 44.69 71.16 -9.19
CA ASP A 597 44.20 72.53 -9.03
C ASP A 597 42.83 72.68 -9.70
N TYR A 598 41.83 73.08 -8.92
CA TYR A 598 40.48 73.40 -9.35
C TYR A 598 40.33 74.94 -9.41
N SER A 599 39.79 75.45 -10.52
CA SER A 599 39.54 76.88 -10.69
C SER A 599 38.20 77.11 -11.35
N LYS A 600 37.32 77.87 -10.70
CA LYS A 600 36.03 78.30 -11.22
C LYS A 600 35.90 79.81 -11.15
N ASN A 601 35.47 80.42 -12.24
CA ASN A 601 35.13 81.83 -12.29
C ASN A 601 33.65 82.00 -12.65
N GLY A 602 33.09 83.15 -12.30
CA GLY A 602 31.69 83.44 -12.54
C GLY A 602 31.28 84.78 -11.98
N THR A 603 29.97 85.01 -11.92
CA THR A 603 29.38 86.24 -11.40
C THR A 603 28.50 85.98 -10.19
N VAL A 604 28.49 86.95 -9.28
CA VAL A 604 27.55 87.03 -8.16
C VAL A 604 26.91 88.42 -8.18
N ASN A 605 25.58 88.46 -8.05
CA ASN A 605 24.81 89.69 -8.01
C ASN A 605 24.51 90.07 -6.56
N LEU A 606 24.82 91.32 -6.20
CA LEU A 606 24.56 91.91 -4.90
C LEU A 606 23.36 92.84 -5.02
N PHE A 607 22.31 92.55 -4.26
CA PHE A 607 21.13 93.41 -4.06
C PHE A 607 21.04 93.85 -2.59
N ARG A 608 20.37 94.96 -2.27
CA ARG A 608 20.13 95.42 -0.89
C ARG A 608 18.73 96.01 -0.73
#